data_AF-A0A9W2XJ15-F1
#
_entry.id   AF-A0A9W2XJ15-F1
#
_cell.length_a   1.000
_cell.length_b   1.000
_cell.length_c   1.000
_cell.angle_alpha   90.00
_cell.angle_beta   90.00
_cell.angle_gamma   90.00
#
_symmetry.space_group_name_H-M   'P 1'
#
loop_
_entity.id
_entity.type
_entity.pdbx_description
1 polymer ?
#
loop_
_entity_poly.entity_id
_entity_poly.type
_entity_poly.pdbx_seq_one_letter_code
_entity_poly.pdbx_strand_id
1 'polypeptide(L)'
;MNLDNGQSLTVGGQDLTRNGSSSGSSSRYPWEDAKKVMKPSTPTRKPQPPKPENAITIAVSSRVLFNMEKEQQIYEQQGMEEYIRYQVEHESEPFGPGPAFSFVKALEAVNARLRELYPESEELFDVVLMTNNHAYVGLRLINTINHHRELLGGSQDGPCLSLPPHPSLVSSPELFIERFCMTGGNSPIGYLKAYHTNLYLSADPGKVREALEEGIAAATMFTQEKMKEVSDTQLRVAFDGDAVLFSDESERIYKAHGLDKFFEHEKAHENKPLDHGPLKGFLEALGKLQKRFYGKGQRMDCPIRTYLVTARSAASSGTRALKTLRSWGLEIDEALFLAGAPKGPMLEKIRPHIFFDDQMFHVEGAAEMGTVACHVPYGIAQKVSRKAGKEPSAPK
;
A
#
# COMPACT_ATOMS: atom_id res chain seq x y z
N MET A 1 -12.87 -72.25 13.85
CA MET A 1 -12.16 -71.11 13.23
C MET A 1 -13.11 -70.57 12.18
N ASN A 2 -13.97 -69.65 12.59
CA ASN A 2 -15.10 -69.09 11.82
C ASN A 2 -14.55 -67.85 11.06
N LEU A 3 -14.67 -67.64 9.75
CA LEU A 3 -15.75 -67.75 8.76
C LEU A 3 -16.94 -66.80 9.01
N ASP A 4 -17.04 -65.83 8.09
CA ASP A 4 -18.26 -65.11 7.70
C ASP A 4 -19.43 -66.08 7.49
N ASN A 5 -20.60 -65.76 8.08
CA ASN A 5 -21.92 -65.99 7.47
C ASN A 5 -23.03 -65.47 8.39
N GLY A 6 -23.97 -64.73 7.79
CA GLY A 6 -25.17 -64.25 8.48
C GLY A 6 -26.12 -63.47 7.56
N GLN A 7 -26.58 -64.11 6.49
CA GLN A 7 -27.70 -63.68 5.67
C GLN A 7 -29.05 -63.79 6.41
N SER A 8 -29.87 -62.73 6.27
CA SER A 8 -31.25 -62.74 5.75
C SER A 8 -32.38 -63.33 6.59
N LEU A 9 -33.42 -62.52 6.87
CA LEU A 9 -34.72 -62.61 6.18
C LEU A 9 -35.74 -61.60 6.72
N THR A 10 -36.45 -61.03 5.76
CA THR A 10 -37.54 -60.06 5.79
C THR A 10 -38.92 -60.67 6.11
N VAL A 11 -39.93 -59.79 6.10
CA VAL A 11 -41.40 -59.98 5.86
C VAL A 11 -42.24 -59.95 7.14
N GLY A 12 -43.36 -59.22 7.25
CA GLY A 12 -44.18 -58.40 6.34
C GLY A 12 -44.96 -57.38 7.20
N GLY A 13 -45.57 -56.30 6.69
CA GLY A 13 -46.40 -56.22 5.49
C GLY A 13 -47.88 -56.29 5.89
N GLN A 14 -48.60 -55.19 5.63
CA GLN A 14 -50.07 -55.05 5.56
C GLN A 14 -50.83 -54.93 6.88
N ASP A 15 -51.95 -54.21 6.99
CA ASP A 15 -52.60 -53.09 6.29
C ASP A 15 -53.84 -52.79 7.18
N LEU A 16 -54.69 -51.82 6.81
CA LEU A 16 -56.09 -51.65 7.26
C LEU A 16 -56.38 -50.61 8.36
N THR A 17 -56.77 -49.43 7.84
CA THR A 17 -58.04 -48.73 8.12
C THR A 17 -58.55 -48.62 9.57
N ARG A 18 -58.82 -47.38 10.02
CA ARG A 18 -60.19 -46.80 10.13
C ARG A 18 -60.28 -45.77 11.27
N ASN A 19 -60.75 -44.59 10.87
CA ASN A 19 -61.32 -43.47 11.61
C ASN A 19 -61.50 -43.57 13.14
N GLY A 20 -60.98 -42.55 13.84
CA GLY A 20 -61.36 -42.22 15.21
C GLY A 20 -60.95 -40.79 15.55
N SER A 21 -61.86 -39.86 15.32
CA SER A 21 -61.79 -38.47 15.78
C SER A 21 -61.85 -38.40 17.31
N SER A 22 -60.81 -37.85 17.94
CA SER A 22 -60.95 -37.25 19.27
C SER A 22 -59.89 -36.16 19.48
N SER A 23 -60.39 -34.94 19.50
CA SER A 23 -59.83 -33.70 20.03
C SER A 23 -58.62 -33.83 20.97
N GLY A 24 -57.47 -33.35 20.51
CA GLY A 24 -56.31 -33.00 21.34
C GLY A 24 -55.76 -31.66 20.86
N SER A 25 -56.01 -30.62 21.65
CA SER A 25 -55.45 -29.28 21.48
C SER A 25 -53.92 -29.33 21.41
N SER A 26 -53.35 -28.91 20.29
CA SER A 26 -51.93 -28.52 20.21
C SER A 26 -51.85 -27.21 19.45
N SER A 27 -51.65 -26.14 20.22
CA SER A 27 -51.20 -24.81 19.80
C SER A 27 -50.14 -24.90 18.70
N ARG A 28 -50.53 -24.60 17.46
CA ARG A 28 -49.59 -24.34 16.37
C ARG A 28 -49.22 -22.86 16.45
N TYR A 29 -47.99 -22.60 16.90
CA TYR A 29 -47.48 -21.25 16.98
C TYR A 29 -47.23 -20.67 15.57
N PRO A 30 -47.51 -19.37 15.33
CA PRO A 30 -47.49 -18.75 13.99
C PRO A 30 -46.13 -18.69 13.26
N TRP A 31 -45.08 -19.33 13.79
CA TRP A 31 -43.72 -19.24 13.23
C TRP A 31 -43.35 -20.40 12.30
N GLU A 32 -44.15 -21.48 12.23
CA GLU A 32 -43.82 -22.64 11.39
C GLU A 32 -43.98 -22.36 9.88
N ASP A 33 -44.89 -21.46 9.50
CA ASP A 33 -45.08 -21.02 8.10
C ASP A 33 -44.03 -20.00 7.64
N ALA A 34 -43.29 -19.38 8.57
CA ALA A 34 -42.24 -18.40 8.26
C ALA A 34 -40.94 -19.04 7.73
N LYS A 35 -40.81 -20.37 7.74
CA LYS A 35 -39.62 -21.08 7.25
C LYS A 35 -39.63 -21.36 5.74
N LYS A 36 -40.70 -21.04 5.01
CA LYS A 36 -40.81 -21.33 3.57
C LYS A 36 -40.61 -20.13 2.63
N VAL A 37 -40.34 -18.93 3.16
CA VAL A 37 -40.06 -17.74 2.34
C VAL A 37 -38.83 -16.99 2.88
N MET A 38 -37.67 -17.64 2.88
CA MET A 38 -36.38 -16.95 2.94
C MET A 38 -35.40 -17.75 2.09
N LYS A 39 -35.24 -17.32 0.84
CA LYS A 39 -34.01 -17.65 0.11
C LYS A 39 -32.88 -16.97 0.88
N PRO A 40 -31.77 -17.65 1.20
CA PRO A 40 -30.66 -16.99 1.86
C PRO A 40 -30.20 -15.85 0.95
N SER A 41 -30.31 -14.62 1.45
CA SER A 41 -29.61 -13.47 0.92
C SER A 41 -28.12 -13.83 0.89
N THR A 42 -27.49 -13.51 -0.24
CA THR A 42 -26.07 -13.68 -0.49
C THR A 42 -25.25 -13.21 0.72
N PRO A 43 -24.30 -14.00 1.26
CA PRO A 43 -23.52 -13.56 2.40
C PRO A 43 -22.64 -12.39 1.97
N THR A 44 -22.79 -11.25 2.63
CA THR A 44 -21.83 -10.14 2.63
C THR A 44 -20.53 -10.63 3.29
N ARG A 45 -19.75 -11.42 2.55
CA ARG A 45 -18.45 -11.92 3.02
C ARG A 45 -17.49 -10.73 3.04
N LYS A 46 -17.05 -10.32 4.24
CA LYS A 46 -15.93 -9.37 4.41
C LYS A 46 -14.79 -9.79 3.46
N PRO A 47 -14.14 -8.84 2.75
CA PRO A 47 -13.03 -9.17 1.88
C PRO A 47 -11.96 -9.89 2.71
N GLN A 48 -11.53 -11.09 2.28
CA GLN A 48 -10.43 -11.76 2.97
C GLN A 48 -9.09 -11.13 2.56
N PRO A 49 -8.15 -10.95 3.50
CA PRO A 49 -6.81 -10.52 3.19
C PRO A 49 -6.11 -11.58 2.33
N PRO A 50 -5.24 -11.18 1.39
CA PRO A 50 -4.44 -12.13 0.61
C PRO A 50 -3.46 -12.89 1.51
N LYS A 51 -3.01 -14.07 1.07
CA LYS A 51 -1.91 -14.75 1.74
C LYS A 51 -0.62 -13.94 1.57
N PRO A 52 0.23 -13.82 2.61
CA PRO A 52 1.43 -13.00 2.56
C PRO A 52 2.38 -13.33 1.39
N GLU A 53 2.46 -14.60 1.01
CA GLU A 53 3.33 -15.08 -0.08
C GLU A 53 2.89 -14.64 -1.49
N ASN A 54 1.63 -14.27 -1.67
CA ASN A 54 1.04 -13.86 -2.95
C ASN A 54 0.75 -12.36 -3.02
N ALA A 55 0.72 -11.69 -1.87
CA ALA A 55 0.41 -10.29 -1.73
C ALA A 55 1.55 -9.38 -2.19
N ILE A 56 1.21 -8.15 -2.58
CA ILE A 56 2.15 -7.06 -2.71
C ILE A 56 2.09 -6.27 -1.40
N THR A 57 3.03 -6.54 -0.50
CA THR A 57 3.02 -6.00 0.85
C THR A 57 3.60 -4.59 0.89
N ILE A 58 2.78 -3.64 1.35
CA ILE A 58 3.13 -2.23 1.56
C ILE A 58 3.15 -1.97 3.06
N ALA A 59 4.33 -1.83 3.63
CA ALA A 59 4.48 -1.49 5.04
C ALA A 59 4.51 0.02 5.20
N VAL A 60 3.65 0.56 6.08
CA VAL A 60 3.57 2.01 6.35
C VAL A 60 3.76 2.28 7.83
N SER A 61 4.59 3.27 8.17
CA SER A 61 4.71 3.70 9.56
C SER A 61 3.45 4.46 10.02
N SER A 62 3.07 4.36 11.30
CA SER A 62 1.89 5.07 11.81
C SER A 62 1.93 6.58 11.57
N ARG A 63 3.11 7.22 11.68
CA ARG A 63 3.30 8.66 11.46
C ARG A 63 3.19 9.11 10.00
N VAL A 64 3.28 8.20 9.03
CA VAL A 64 3.03 8.55 7.61
C VAL A 64 1.59 8.29 7.21
N LEU A 65 0.95 7.29 7.83
CA LEU A 65 -0.44 6.99 7.55
C LEU A 65 -1.39 7.99 8.22
N PHE A 66 -1.06 8.42 9.44
CA PHE A 66 -1.87 9.31 10.25
C PHE A 66 -1.11 10.56 10.65
N ASN A 67 -1.82 11.68 10.76
CA ASN A 67 -1.27 12.91 11.32
C ASN A 67 -1.12 12.73 12.84
N MET A 68 0.14 12.58 13.25
CA MET A 68 0.55 12.40 14.65
C MET A 68 1.56 13.47 15.07
N GLU A 69 1.56 14.65 14.43
CA GLU A 69 2.57 15.70 14.70
C GLU A 69 2.53 16.19 16.15
N LYS A 70 1.32 16.38 16.71
CA LYS A 70 1.15 16.78 18.10
C LYS A 70 1.74 15.75 19.05
N GLU A 71 1.46 14.47 18.81
CA GLU A 71 1.96 13.38 19.63
C GLU A 71 3.48 13.22 19.50
N GLN A 72 4.04 13.45 18.30
CA GLN A 72 5.49 13.48 18.11
C GLN A 72 6.13 14.63 18.90
N GLN A 73 5.54 15.82 18.90
CA GLN A 73 6.03 16.95 19.69
C GLN A 73 6.03 16.65 21.19
N ILE A 74 4.97 15.99 21.70
CA ILE A 74 4.90 15.57 23.10
C ILE A 74 6.02 14.59 23.42
N TYR A 75 6.24 13.58 22.57
CA TYR A 75 7.34 12.62 22.77
C TYR A 75 8.72 13.30 22.79
N GLU A 76 8.97 14.22 21.86
CA GLU A 76 10.26 14.92 21.75
C GLU A 76 10.52 15.88 22.90
N GLN A 77 9.48 16.58 23.39
CA GLN A 77 9.62 17.62 24.41
C GLN A 77 9.46 17.09 25.84
N GLN A 78 8.61 16.08 26.05
CA GLN A 78 8.18 15.64 27.37
C GLN A 78 8.53 14.17 27.65
N GLY A 79 8.99 13.43 26.64
CA GLY A 79 9.44 12.04 26.80
C GLY A 79 8.34 10.99 26.64
N MET A 80 8.73 9.74 26.87
CA MET A 80 7.91 8.56 26.56
C MET A 80 6.71 8.41 27.50
N GLU A 81 6.88 8.68 28.78
CA GLU A 81 5.82 8.55 29.79
C GLU A 81 4.65 9.49 29.48
N GLU A 82 4.97 10.73 29.11
CA GLU A 82 3.97 11.73 28.78
C GLU A 82 3.27 11.47 27.45
N TYR A 83 4.04 11.02 26.47
CA TYR A 83 3.49 10.51 25.24
C TYR A 83 2.47 9.39 25.47
N ILE A 84 2.80 8.40 26.31
CA ILE A 84 1.89 7.28 26.60
C ILE A 84 0.64 7.78 27.32
N ARG A 85 0.79 8.64 28.35
CA ARG A 85 -0.36 9.21 29.08
C ARG A 85 -1.30 9.94 28.12
N TYR A 86 -0.75 10.81 27.29
CA TYR A 86 -1.53 11.56 26.30
C TYR A 86 -2.28 10.63 25.34
N GLN A 87 -1.62 9.58 24.83
CA GLN A 87 -2.24 8.63 23.91
C GLN A 87 -3.41 7.87 24.53
N VAL A 88 -3.32 7.52 25.82
CA VAL A 88 -4.39 6.84 26.56
C VAL A 88 -5.55 7.79 26.83
N GLU A 89 -5.28 9.03 27.25
CA GLU A 89 -6.33 10.03 27.51
C GLU A 89 -7.15 10.36 26.25
N HIS A 90 -6.52 10.28 25.07
CA HIS A 90 -7.14 10.60 23.79
C HIS A 90 -7.45 9.33 22.96
N GLU A 91 -7.57 8.15 23.58
CA GLU A 91 -7.73 6.86 22.90
C GLU A 91 -8.94 6.81 21.94
N SER A 92 -10.01 7.53 22.28
CA SER A 92 -11.24 7.62 21.47
C SER A 92 -11.20 8.74 20.42
N GLU A 93 -10.14 9.54 20.37
CA GLU A 93 -9.99 10.63 19.41
C GLU A 93 -9.17 10.16 18.19
N PRO A 94 -9.82 9.97 17.03
CA PRO A 94 -9.14 9.44 15.85
C PRO A 94 -8.12 10.44 15.30
N PHE A 95 -6.99 9.93 14.80
CA PHE A 95 -6.04 10.78 14.10
C PHE A 95 -6.58 11.24 12.74
N GLY A 96 -6.19 12.45 12.33
CA GLY A 96 -6.40 12.91 10.97
C GLY A 96 -5.58 12.10 9.94
N PRO A 97 -5.93 12.16 8.64
CA PRO A 97 -5.17 11.48 7.60
C PRO A 97 -3.74 12.06 7.49
N GLY A 98 -2.76 11.18 7.34
CA GLY A 98 -1.37 11.53 7.06
C GLY A 98 -1.04 11.53 5.57
N PRO A 99 0.23 11.82 5.19
CA PRO A 99 0.64 11.93 3.79
C PRO A 99 0.47 10.64 2.96
N ALA A 100 0.55 9.46 3.58
CA ALA A 100 0.36 8.18 2.89
C ALA A 100 -1.12 7.79 2.73
N PHE A 101 -2.06 8.52 3.33
CA PHE A 101 -3.45 8.10 3.43
C PHE A 101 -4.14 7.97 2.07
N SER A 102 -3.97 8.96 1.19
CA SER A 102 -4.52 8.93 -0.18
C SER A 102 -3.90 7.80 -1.02
N PHE A 103 -2.59 7.56 -0.87
CA PHE A 103 -1.92 6.45 -1.51
C PHE A 103 -2.51 5.10 -1.08
N VAL A 104 -2.71 4.87 0.23
CA VAL A 104 -3.33 3.64 0.74
C VAL A 104 -4.76 3.48 0.23
N LYS A 105 -5.57 4.55 0.21
CA LYS A 105 -6.92 4.50 -0.39
C LYS A 105 -6.88 4.10 -1.87
N ALA A 106 -5.90 4.59 -2.63
CA ALA A 106 -5.76 4.22 -4.04
C ALA A 106 -5.31 2.76 -4.22
N LEU A 107 -4.50 2.20 -3.32
CA LEU A 107 -4.21 0.76 -3.31
C LEU A 107 -5.49 -0.06 -3.10
N GLU A 108 -6.35 0.36 -2.17
CA GLU A 108 -7.63 -0.33 -1.94
C GLU A 108 -8.61 -0.18 -3.12
N ALA A 109 -8.61 0.96 -3.81
CA ALA A 109 -9.35 1.15 -5.06
C ALA A 109 -8.92 0.13 -6.12
N VAL A 110 -7.60 -0.10 -6.26
CA VAL A 110 -7.05 -1.11 -7.16
C VAL A 110 -7.46 -2.52 -6.71
N ASN A 111 -7.41 -2.82 -5.40
CA ASN A 111 -7.83 -4.10 -4.85
C ASN A 111 -9.30 -4.40 -5.16
N ALA A 112 -10.19 -3.42 -4.99
CA ALA A 112 -11.61 -3.56 -5.32
C ALA A 112 -11.80 -3.95 -6.80
N ARG A 113 -11.13 -3.23 -7.70
CA ARG A 113 -11.13 -3.52 -9.14
C ARG A 113 -10.56 -4.90 -9.49
N LEU A 114 -9.50 -5.33 -8.81
CA LEU A 114 -8.95 -6.67 -9.00
C LEU A 114 -9.93 -7.75 -8.55
N ARG A 115 -10.61 -7.57 -7.41
CA ARG A 115 -11.62 -8.51 -6.91
C ARG A 115 -12.84 -8.59 -7.82
N GLU A 116 -13.25 -7.50 -8.46
CA GLU A 116 -14.32 -7.52 -9.48
C GLU A 116 -13.95 -8.42 -10.67
N LEU A 117 -12.70 -8.37 -11.13
CA LEU A 117 -12.23 -9.13 -12.29
C LEU A 117 -11.76 -10.55 -11.97
N TYR A 118 -11.27 -10.74 -10.75
CA TYR A 118 -10.66 -11.94 -10.24
C TYR A 118 -11.04 -12.16 -8.76
N PRO A 119 -12.27 -12.63 -8.47
CA PRO A 119 -12.79 -12.76 -7.10
C PRO A 119 -11.95 -13.63 -6.17
N GLU A 120 -11.28 -14.65 -6.72
CA GLU A 120 -10.44 -15.61 -5.99
C GLU A 120 -8.94 -15.25 -6.03
N SER A 121 -8.56 -14.09 -6.59
CA SER A 121 -7.16 -13.71 -6.67
C SER A 121 -6.62 -13.26 -5.32
N GLU A 122 -5.50 -13.85 -4.92
CA GLU A 122 -4.71 -13.42 -3.76
C GLU A 122 -3.61 -12.41 -4.15
N GLU A 123 -3.44 -12.09 -5.42
CA GLU A 123 -2.49 -11.07 -5.88
C GLU A 123 -3.08 -9.67 -5.72
N LEU A 124 -3.09 -9.20 -4.47
CA LEU A 124 -3.63 -7.92 -4.06
C LEU A 124 -2.58 -7.15 -3.26
N PHE A 125 -2.78 -5.85 -3.09
CA PHE A 125 -2.03 -5.09 -2.10
C PHE A 125 -2.42 -5.51 -0.68
N ASP A 126 -1.43 -5.72 0.17
CA ASP A 126 -1.61 -5.95 1.61
C ASP A 126 -0.89 -4.83 2.37
N VAL A 127 -1.66 -3.98 3.06
CA VAL A 127 -1.10 -2.86 3.80
C VAL A 127 -0.88 -3.26 5.25
N VAL A 128 0.37 -3.17 5.69
CA VAL A 128 0.78 -3.50 7.06
C VAL A 128 1.15 -2.23 7.80
N LEU A 129 0.46 -1.95 8.91
CA LEU A 129 0.82 -0.84 9.79
C LEU A 129 2.00 -1.22 10.66
N MET A 130 3.09 -0.47 10.55
CA MET A 130 4.29 -0.60 11.38
C MET A 130 4.32 0.53 12.40
N THR A 131 4.47 0.21 13.68
CA THR A 131 4.69 1.21 14.71
C THR A 131 5.76 0.76 15.68
N ASN A 132 6.60 1.72 16.08
CA ASN A 132 7.60 1.53 17.11
C ASN A 132 7.04 1.80 18.50
N ASN A 133 5.78 2.22 18.60
CA ASN A 133 5.18 2.59 19.85
C ASN A 133 4.91 1.37 20.73
N HIS A 134 4.78 1.64 22.03
CA HIS A 134 4.34 0.66 23.00
C HIS A 134 2.92 0.15 22.67
N ALA A 135 2.62 -1.11 22.99
CA ALA A 135 1.35 -1.76 22.67
C ALA A 135 0.11 -0.98 23.18
N TYR A 136 0.23 -0.31 24.33
CA TYR A 136 -0.83 0.55 24.90
C TYR A 136 -1.25 1.71 23.99
N VAL A 137 -0.38 2.19 23.11
CA VAL A 137 -0.69 3.23 22.13
C VAL A 137 -1.43 2.68 20.91
N GLY A 138 -1.50 1.34 20.78
CA GLY A 138 -2.10 0.65 19.65
C GLY A 138 -3.61 0.78 19.59
N LEU A 139 -4.28 0.91 20.74
CA LEU A 139 -5.74 1.03 20.78
C LEU A 139 -6.23 2.27 20.03
N ARG A 140 -5.59 3.42 20.23
CA ARG A 140 -5.94 4.64 19.49
C ARG A 140 -5.72 4.49 17.98
N LEU A 141 -4.67 3.78 17.56
CA LEU A 141 -4.43 3.49 16.13
C LEU A 141 -5.53 2.58 15.54
N ILE A 142 -5.94 1.54 16.29
CA ILE A 142 -7.02 0.64 15.89
C ILE A 142 -8.35 1.41 15.81
N ASN A 143 -8.67 2.22 16.82
CA ASN A 143 -9.87 3.06 16.84
C ASN A 143 -9.88 4.05 15.67
N THR A 144 -8.72 4.65 15.36
CA THR A 144 -8.55 5.54 14.20
C THR A 144 -8.86 4.81 12.89
N ILE A 145 -8.31 3.60 12.69
CA ILE A 145 -8.57 2.82 11.46
C ILE A 145 -10.05 2.46 11.35
N ASN A 146 -10.67 2.02 12.44
CA ASN A 146 -12.11 1.71 12.45
C ASN A 146 -12.95 2.95 12.12
N HIS A 147 -12.62 4.10 12.69
CA HIS A 147 -13.29 5.37 12.40
C HIS A 147 -13.20 5.76 10.92
N HIS A 148 -12.00 5.69 10.32
CA HIS A 148 -11.83 5.97 8.89
C HIS A 148 -12.49 4.93 7.99
N ARG A 149 -12.56 3.66 8.44
CA ARG A 149 -13.30 2.62 7.73
C ARG A 149 -14.79 2.93 7.69
N GLU A 150 -15.38 3.33 8.82
CA GLU A 150 -16.81 3.67 8.92
C GLU A 150 -17.17 4.93 8.14
N LEU A 151 -16.34 5.98 8.22
CA LEU A 151 -16.54 7.21 7.46
C LEU A 151 -16.52 6.98 5.95
N LEU A 152 -15.66 6.09 5.46
CA LEU A 152 -15.51 5.79 4.04
C LEU A 152 -16.51 4.74 3.53
N GLY A 153 -16.94 3.82 4.40
CA GLY A 153 -17.83 2.70 4.05
C GLY A 153 -19.32 3.04 3.94
N GLY A 154 -19.73 4.21 4.44
CA GLY A 154 -21.12 4.64 4.47
C GLY A 154 -21.95 3.83 5.47
N SER A 155 -22.57 4.50 6.44
CA SER A 155 -23.51 3.86 7.37
C SER A 155 -24.61 3.10 6.63
N GLN A 156 -24.60 1.77 6.70
CA GLN A 156 -25.78 0.94 6.35
C GLN A 156 -26.78 0.81 7.51
N ASP A 157 -26.51 1.41 8.68
CA ASP A 157 -27.37 1.32 9.86
C ASP A 157 -28.15 2.63 10.14
N GLY A 158 -28.77 3.19 9.11
CA GLY A 158 -29.82 4.22 9.26
C GLY A 158 -31.21 3.60 9.06
N PRO A 159 -32.27 4.05 9.77
CA PRO A 159 -33.59 3.42 9.67
C PRO A 159 -34.11 3.47 8.23
N CYS A 160 -34.35 2.26 7.71
CA CYS A 160 -34.77 1.96 6.36
C CYS A 160 -36.00 2.79 5.93
N LEU A 161 -35.78 3.82 5.11
CA LEU A 161 -36.80 4.37 4.22
C LEU A 161 -36.50 3.87 2.81
N SER A 162 -37.38 2.98 2.36
CA SER A 162 -37.34 2.27 1.08
C SER A 162 -37.29 3.21 -0.12
N LEU A 163 -36.12 3.34 -0.73
CA LEU A 163 -35.98 3.70 -2.14
C LEU A 163 -35.00 2.71 -2.80
N PRO A 164 -35.27 2.25 -4.03
CA PRO A 164 -34.39 1.31 -4.70
C PRO A 164 -33.04 1.97 -5.01
N PRO A 165 -31.91 1.23 -4.94
CA PRO A 165 -30.60 1.80 -5.20
C PRO A 165 -30.46 2.18 -6.68
N HIS A 166 -30.09 3.43 -6.93
CA HIS A 166 -29.60 3.90 -8.22
C HIS A 166 -28.23 3.25 -8.50
N PRO A 167 -27.94 2.80 -9.74
CA PRO A 167 -26.71 2.05 -10.07
C PRO A 167 -25.42 2.92 -10.14
N SER A 168 -25.34 4.04 -9.42
CA SER A 168 -24.26 5.03 -9.54
C SER A 168 -23.47 5.30 -8.25
N LEU A 169 -23.75 4.60 -7.15
CA LEU A 169 -22.98 4.72 -5.91
C LEU A 169 -21.89 3.64 -5.88
N VAL A 170 -20.77 3.90 -6.54
CA VAL A 170 -19.52 3.21 -6.22
C VAL A 170 -19.15 3.66 -4.82
N SER A 171 -19.24 2.73 -3.85
CA SER A 171 -18.78 2.99 -2.47
C SER A 171 -17.32 3.43 -2.54
N SER A 172 -16.97 4.51 -1.84
CA SER A 172 -15.57 4.90 -1.74
C SER A 172 -14.79 3.77 -1.08
N PRO A 173 -13.57 3.44 -1.56
CA PRO A 173 -12.81 2.35 -0.97
C PRO A 173 -12.52 2.64 0.51
N GLU A 174 -12.99 1.73 1.36
CA GLU A 174 -12.77 1.73 2.79
C GLU A 174 -11.28 1.56 3.12
N LEU A 175 -10.81 2.18 4.20
CA LEU A 175 -9.47 1.91 4.72
C LEU A 175 -9.45 0.52 5.36
N PHE A 176 -8.86 -0.45 4.68
CA PHE A 176 -8.79 -1.83 5.14
C PHE A 176 -7.36 -2.21 5.56
N ILE A 177 -7.09 -2.15 6.86
CA ILE A 177 -5.80 -2.55 7.45
C ILE A 177 -6.08 -3.51 8.60
N GLU A 178 -5.74 -4.79 8.41
CA GLU A 178 -5.93 -5.83 9.43
C GLU A 178 -4.62 -6.24 10.11
N ARG A 179 -3.47 -5.94 9.50
CA ARG A 179 -2.16 -6.36 9.98
C ARG A 179 -1.41 -5.21 10.63
N PHE A 180 -1.04 -5.44 11.88
CA PHE A 180 -0.32 -4.49 12.72
C PHE A 180 0.95 -5.13 13.25
N CYS A 181 2.04 -4.36 13.26
CA CYS A 181 3.25 -4.74 13.95
C CYS A 181 3.65 -3.60 14.90
N MET A 182 3.65 -3.90 16.19
CA MET A 182 4.06 -2.99 17.24
C MET A 182 5.38 -3.52 17.82
N THR A 183 6.49 -2.83 17.57
CA THR A 183 7.82 -3.36 17.91
C THR A 183 8.30 -2.95 19.29
N GLY A 184 7.55 -2.09 20.01
CA GLY A 184 7.90 -1.65 21.37
C GLY A 184 9.29 -1.01 21.47
N GLY A 185 9.67 -0.23 20.46
CA GLY A 185 10.97 0.43 20.38
C GLY A 185 12.02 -0.32 19.55
N ASN A 186 11.85 -1.61 19.27
CA ASN A 186 12.81 -2.37 18.46
C ASN A 186 12.77 -1.99 16.97
N SER A 187 13.86 -2.31 16.26
CA SER A 187 13.93 -2.08 14.81
C SER A 187 12.87 -2.93 14.07
N PRO A 188 12.10 -2.36 13.12
CA PRO A 188 11.04 -3.07 12.41
C PRO A 188 11.58 -4.02 11.32
N ILE A 189 12.87 -3.96 10.99
CA ILE A 189 13.43 -4.57 9.78
C ILE A 189 13.26 -6.09 9.72
N GLY A 190 13.44 -6.79 10.85
CA GLY A 190 13.22 -8.24 10.90
C GLY A 190 11.78 -8.63 10.53
N TYR A 191 10.80 -7.83 10.96
CA TYR A 191 9.40 -8.02 10.62
C TYR A 191 9.10 -7.66 9.16
N LEU A 192 9.70 -6.59 8.64
CA LEU A 192 9.56 -6.22 7.23
C LEU A 192 10.03 -7.35 6.30
N LYS A 193 11.14 -8.02 6.64
CA LYS A 193 11.63 -9.21 5.93
C LYS A 193 10.67 -10.38 6.04
N ALA A 194 10.20 -10.69 7.24
CA ALA A 194 9.26 -11.79 7.48
C ALA A 194 7.92 -11.60 6.75
N TYR A 195 7.54 -10.35 6.50
CA TYR A 195 6.35 -10.00 5.72
C TYR A 195 6.59 -9.90 4.21
N HIS A 196 7.80 -10.20 3.71
CA HIS A 196 8.14 -10.07 2.29
C HIS A 196 7.81 -8.68 1.72
N THR A 197 8.08 -7.63 2.51
CA THR A 197 7.70 -6.25 2.19
C THR A 197 8.24 -5.81 0.82
N ASN A 198 7.35 -5.38 -0.07
CA ASN A 198 7.71 -4.84 -1.38
C ASN A 198 8.02 -3.35 -1.35
N LEU A 199 7.44 -2.61 -0.40
CA LEU A 199 7.73 -1.20 -0.18
C LEU A 199 7.51 -0.83 1.30
N TYR A 200 8.48 -0.15 1.90
CA TYR A 200 8.37 0.42 3.24
C TYR A 200 8.38 1.96 3.21
N LEU A 201 7.34 2.59 3.74
CA LEU A 201 7.21 4.03 3.86
C LEU A 201 7.26 4.45 5.33
N SER A 202 8.17 5.37 5.66
CA SER A 202 8.36 5.79 7.05
C SER A 202 8.70 7.26 7.18
N ALA A 203 8.29 7.88 8.28
CA ALA A 203 8.70 9.23 8.66
C ALA A 203 10.08 9.22 9.34
N ASP A 204 10.69 8.05 9.53
CA ASP A 204 12.00 7.89 10.16
C ASP A 204 13.08 7.55 9.12
N PRO A 205 13.98 8.49 8.77
CA PRO A 205 15.02 8.24 7.78
C PRO A 205 16.08 7.22 8.22
N GLY A 206 16.25 6.99 9.53
CA GLY A 206 17.14 5.95 10.05
C GLY A 206 16.61 4.57 9.67
N LYS A 207 15.34 4.31 9.97
CA LYS A 207 14.69 3.03 9.64
C LYS A 207 14.60 2.77 8.14
N VAL A 208 14.41 3.82 7.33
CA VAL A 208 14.42 3.70 5.87
C VAL A 208 15.80 3.26 5.38
N ARG A 209 16.89 3.81 5.92
CA ARG A 209 18.25 3.37 5.58
C ARG A 209 18.49 1.93 5.99
N GLU A 210 18.12 1.54 7.21
CA GLU A 210 18.25 0.15 7.67
C GLU A 210 17.48 -0.82 6.75
N ALA A 211 16.29 -0.44 6.27
CA ALA A 211 15.51 -1.25 5.33
C ALA A 211 16.20 -1.38 3.96
N LEU A 212 16.72 -0.28 3.41
CA LEU A 212 17.44 -0.28 2.14
C LEU A 212 18.73 -1.10 2.21
N GLU A 213 19.49 -1.02 3.31
CA GLU A 213 20.70 -1.82 3.56
C GLU A 213 20.40 -3.32 3.57
N GLU A 214 19.18 -3.68 3.95
CA GLU A 214 18.70 -5.06 3.99
C GLU A 214 17.94 -5.49 2.72
N GLY A 215 18.02 -4.69 1.65
CA GLY A 215 17.46 -4.99 0.34
C GLY A 215 15.95 -4.78 0.23
N ILE A 216 15.32 -4.12 1.20
CA ILE A 216 13.90 -3.77 1.16
C ILE A 216 13.75 -2.39 0.53
N ALA A 217 12.94 -2.28 -0.52
CA ALA A 217 12.63 -0.99 -1.12
C ALA A 217 11.96 -0.08 -0.07
N ALA A 218 12.55 1.08 0.20
CA ALA A 218 12.04 1.98 1.23
C ALA A 218 12.28 3.44 0.89
N ALA A 219 11.41 4.31 1.42
CA ALA A 219 11.53 5.75 1.25
C ALA A 219 11.07 6.50 2.50
N THR A 220 11.71 7.63 2.77
CA THR A 220 11.31 8.57 3.81
C THR A 220 10.20 9.46 3.27
N MET A 221 9.06 9.47 3.95
CA MET A 221 7.93 10.34 3.61
C MET A 221 7.82 11.43 4.67
N PHE A 222 7.64 12.67 4.21
CA PHE A 222 7.55 13.84 5.07
C PHE A 222 6.11 14.28 5.22
N THR A 223 5.76 14.81 6.39
CA THR A 223 4.49 15.51 6.55
C THR A 223 4.54 16.81 5.75
N GLN A 224 3.46 17.11 5.04
CA GLN A 224 3.35 18.30 4.19
C GLN A 224 2.15 19.11 4.62
N GLU A 225 2.32 20.43 4.77
CA GLU A 225 1.23 21.35 5.10
C GLU A 225 0.20 21.48 3.97
N LYS A 226 0.67 21.34 2.73
CA LYS A 226 -0.15 21.47 1.52
C LYS A 226 -0.04 20.20 0.71
N MET A 227 -1.16 19.50 0.57
CA MET A 227 -1.30 18.36 -0.33
C MET A 227 -2.39 18.66 -1.36
N LYS A 228 -2.07 18.49 -2.64
CA LYS A 228 -3.07 18.59 -3.69
C LYS A 228 -3.93 17.33 -3.70
N GLU A 229 -5.21 17.51 -4.01
CA GLU A 229 -6.12 16.40 -4.25
C GLU A 229 -5.60 15.53 -5.41
N VAL A 230 -5.70 14.21 -5.25
CA VAL A 230 -5.24 13.20 -6.20
C VAL A 230 -6.45 12.42 -6.73
N SER A 231 -6.23 11.52 -7.69
CA SER A 231 -7.34 10.75 -8.30
C SER A 231 -7.83 9.63 -7.38
N ASP A 232 -9.12 9.61 -7.04
CA ASP A 232 -9.70 8.52 -6.24
C ASP A 232 -9.88 7.19 -7.02
N THR A 233 -9.74 7.20 -8.34
CA THR A 233 -10.03 6.05 -9.21
C THR A 233 -8.79 5.44 -9.86
N GLN A 234 -7.66 6.16 -9.86
CA GLN A 234 -6.43 5.71 -10.50
C GLN A 234 -5.23 5.99 -9.60
N LEU A 235 -4.60 4.92 -9.11
CA LEU A 235 -3.32 4.95 -8.46
C LEU A 235 -2.26 5.48 -9.43
N ARG A 236 -1.58 6.56 -9.04
CA ARG A 236 -0.51 7.20 -9.82
C ARG A 236 0.78 7.18 -9.02
N VAL A 237 1.79 6.47 -9.52
CA VAL A 237 3.09 6.33 -8.87
C VAL A 237 4.17 6.88 -9.78
N ALA A 238 4.88 7.91 -9.31
CA ALA A 238 5.95 8.54 -10.06
C ALA A 238 7.32 8.19 -9.46
N PHE A 239 8.29 7.95 -10.33
CA PHE A 239 9.66 7.58 -9.94
C PHE A 239 10.66 8.47 -10.66
N ASP A 240 11.71 8.89 -9.95
CA ASP A 240 12.95 9.23 -10.62
C ASP A 240 13.62 7.99 -11.23
N GLY A 241 14.52 8.23 -12.17
CA GLY A 241 15.33 7.19 -12.80
C GLY A 241 16.49 6.74 -11.92
N ASP A 242 17.59 7.50 -11.98
CA ASP A 242 18.86 7.12 -11.37
C ASP A 242 18.75 7.10 -9.83
N ALA A 243 19.48 6.19 -9.18
CA ALA A 243 19.43 5.95 -7.74
C ALA A 243 18.04 5.60 -7.13
N VAL A 244 17.00 5.44 -7.95
CA VAL A 244 15.65 5.02 -7.55
C VAL A 244 15.26 3.73 -8.28
N LEU A 245 15.04 3.80 -9.60
CA LEU A 245 14.75 2.63 -10.44
C LEU A 245 16.02 1.98 -10.99
N PHE A 246 17.01 2.81 -11.34
CA PHE A 246 18.31 2.38 -11.80
C PHE A 246 19.35 2.59 -10.70
N SER A 247 20.49 1.91 -10.82
CA SER A 247 21.63 2.15 -9.95
C SER A 247 22.17 3.58 -10.12
N ASP A 248 23.06 4.00 -9.22
CA ASP A 248 23.77 5.27 -9.29
C ASP A 248 25.02 5.23 -10.21
N GLU A 249 25.14 4.23 -11.10
CA GLU A 249 26.27 4.08 -12.04
C GLU A 249 26.51 5.37 -12.84
N SER A 250 25.47 5.87 -13.52
CA SER A 250 25.60 7.04 -14.38
C SER A 250 25.87 8.33 -13.57
N GLU A 251 25.34 8.42 -12.34
CA GLU A 251 25.61 9.56 -11.45
C GLU A 251 27.06 9.57 -10.96
N ARG A 252 27.65 8.41 -10.68
CA ARG A 252 29.08 8.28 -10.34
C ARG A 252 29.98 8.82 -11.44
N ILE A 253 29.67 8.49 -12.69
CA ILE A 253 30.44 8.94 -13.86
C ILE A 253 30.31 10.45 -14.02
N TYR A 254 29.09 10.99 -13.91
CA TYR A 254 28.87 12.43 -13.98
C TYR A 254 29.64 13.19 -12.89
N LYS A 255 29.59 12.74 -11.63
CA LYS A 255 30.30 13.40 -10.52
C LYS A 255 31.82 13.28 -10.62
N ALA A 256 32.34 12.18 -11.18
CA ALA A 256 33.78 11.97 -11.32
C ALA A 256 34.38 12.66 -12.55
N HIS A 257 33.63 12.76 -13.66
CA HIS A 257 34.19 13.07 -14.97
C HIS A 257 33.42 14.15 -15.76
N GLY A 258 32.32 14.68 -15.23
CA GLY A 258 31.52 15.73 -15.86
C GLY A 258 30.55 15.24 -16.94
N LEU A 259 29.81 16.18 -17.56
CA LEU A 259 28.72 15.89 -18.50
C LEU A 259 29.20 15.24 -19.80
N ASP A 260 30.32 15.69 -20.36
CA ASP A 260 30.80 15.19 -21.65
C ASP A 260 31.11 13.69 -21.57
N LYS A 261 31.81 13.27 -20.51
CA LYS A 261 32.14 11.87 -20.26
C LYS A 261 30.91 11.03 -19.92
N PHE A 262 29.93 11.62 -19.24
CA PHE A 262 28.63 10.99 -19.04
C PHE A 262 27.93 10.70 -20.39
N PHE A 263 27.87 11.67 -21.31
CA PHE A 263 27.21 11.45 -22.60
C PHE A 263 27.95 10.44 -23.49
N GLU A 264 29.29 10.49 -23.51
CA GLU A 264 30.10 9.47 -24.20
C GLU A 264 29.82 8.08 -23.63
N HIS A 265 29.76 7.96 -22.31
CA HIS A 265 29.46 6.69 -21.63
C HIS A 265 28.06 6.17 -21.95
N GLU A 266 27.03 7.02 -21.86
CA GLU A 266 25.65 6.62 -22.15
C GLU A 266 25.48 6.18 -23.61
N LYS A 267 26.14 6.86 -24.54
CA LYS A 267 26.14 6.48 -25.96
C LYS A 267 26.85 5.15 -26.21
N ALA A 268 28.02 4.95 -25.59
CA ALA A 268 28.78 3.71 -25.73
C ALA A 268 28.04 2.50 -25.11
N HIS A 269 27.27 2.72 -24.05
CA HIS A 269 26.56 1.67 -23.32
C HIS A 269 25.05 1.65 -23.60
N GLU A 270 24.58 2.30 -24.66
CA GLU A 270 23.14 2.46 -24.93
C GLU A 270 22.36 1.12 -24.97
N ASN A 271 23.02 0.04 -25.42
CA ASN A 271 22.43 -1.31 -25.50
C ASN A 271 22.78 -2.21 -24.30
N LYS A 272 23.56 -1.73 -23.34
CA LYS A 272 23.84 -2.42 -22.08
C LYS A 272 22.83 -1.92 -21.04
N PRO A 273 21.96 -2.76 -20.48
CA PRO A 273 21.03 -2.35 -19.43
C PRO A 273 21.76 -1.66 -18.26
N LEU A 274 21.09 -0.70 -17.62
CA LEU A 274 21.52 -0.15 -16.34
C LEU A 274 21.31 -1.21 -15.25
N ASP A 275 22.18 -1.22 -14.25
CA ASP A 275 21.94 -2.00 -13.03
C ASP A 275 20.71 -1.46 -12.30
N HIS A 276 20.13 -2.27 -11.43
CA HIS A 276 18.88 -1.94 -10.74
C HIS A 276 19.09 -1.04 -9.53
N GLY A 277 18.14 -0.13 -9.33
CA GLY A 277 17.99 0.64 -8.11
C GLY A 277 17.09 -0.06 -7.09
N PRO A 278 16.98 0.49 -5.88
CA PRO A 278 16.25 -0.14 -4.78
C PRO A 278 14.75 -0.30 -5.04
N LEU A 279 14.13 0.55 -5.86
CA LEU A 279 12.68 0.53 -6.11
C LEU A 279 12.28 -0.28 -7.36
N LYS A 280 13.23 -0.91 -8.06
CA LYS A 280 12.92 -1.78 -9.22
C LYS A 280 11.89 -2.85 -8.86
N GLY A 281 12.09 -3.55 -7.73
CA GLY A 281 11.20 -4.64 -7.31
C GLY A 281 9.76 -4.18 -7.07
N PHE A 282 9.58 -2.96 -6.55
CA PHE A 282 8.25 -2.38 -6.38
C PHE A 282 7.60 -2.04 -7.73
N LEU A 283 8.36 -1.47 -8.68
CA LEU A 283 7.86 -1.24 -10.04
C LEU A 283 7.48 -2.56 -10.74
N GLU A 284 8.25 -3.64 -10.53
CA GLU A 284 7.91 -4.98 -11.05
C GLU A 284 6.59 -5.50 -10.48
N ALA A 285 6.34 -5.28 -9.19
CA ALA A 285 5.07 -5.64 -8.55
C ALA A 285 3.88 -4.85 -9.15
N LEU A 286 4.03 -3.54 -9.36
CA LEU A 286 3.02 -2.72 -10.04
C LEU A 286 2.77 -3.21 -11.48
N GLY A 287 3.84 -3.45 -12.25
CA GLY A 287 3.75 -3.94 -13.62
C GLY A 287 3.08 -5.32 -13.73
N LYS A 288 3.29 -6.19 -12.74
CA LYS A 288 2.60 -7.48 -12.64
C LYS A 288 1.09 -7.30 -12.49
N LEU A 289 0.64 -6.38 -11.63
CA LEU A 289 -0.78 -6.06 -11.49
C LEU A 289 -1.36 -5.39 -12.75
N GLN A 290 -0.64 -4.45 -13.36
CA GLN A 290 -1.06 -3.83 -14.63
C GLN A 290 -1.35 -4.88 -15.70
N LYS A 291 -0.46 -5.89 -15.84
CA LYS A 291 -0.65 -7.00 -16.78
C LYS A 291 -1.91 -7.82 -16.51
N ARG A 292 -2.38 -7.94 -15.24
CA ARG A 292 -3.67 -8.59 -14.92
C ARG A 292 -4.85 -7.83 -15.50
N PHE A 293 -4.84 -6.50 -15.47
CA PHE A 293 -5.86 -5.68 -16.11
C PHE A 293 -5.78 -5.77 -17.64
N TYR A 294 -4.56 -5.79 -18.19
CA TYR A 294 -4.35 -5.91 -19.64
C TYR A 294 -4.91 -7.23 -20.18
N GLY A 295 -4.72 -8.33 -19.45
CA GLY A 295 -5.28 -9.64 -19.78
C GLY A 295 -6.82 -9.71 -19.82
N LYS A 296 -7.51 -8.69 -19.26
CA LYS A 296 -8.97 -8.51 -19.33
C LYS A 296 -9.40 -7.42 -20.30
N GLY A 297 -8.49 -6.93 -21.14
CA GLY A 297 -8.76 -5.85 -22.10
C GLY A 297 -8.82 -4.46 -21.47
N GLN A 298 -8.51 -4.30 -20.18
CA GLN A 298 -8.56 -3.01 -19.48
C GLN A 298 -7.21 -2.28 -19.51
N ARG A 299 -6.54 -2.27 -20.66
CA ARG A 299 -5.25 -1.58 -20.79
C ARG A 299 -5.37 -0.07 -20.68
N MET A 300 -6.38 0.51 -21.33
CA MET A 300 -6.61 1.96 -21.29
C MET A 300 -7.25 2.42 -19.98
N ASP A 301 -8.06 1.55 -19.36
CA ASP A 301 -8.77 1.80 -18.10
C ASP A 301 -8.05 1.22 -16.88
N CYS A 302 -6.75 0.95 -16.99
CA CYS A 302 -5.99 0.37 -15.90
C CYS A 302 -5.97 1.36 -14.71
N PRO A 303 -6.34 0.91 -13.49
CA PRO A 303 -6.38 1.77 -12.32
C PRO A 303 -4.98 2.03 -11.74
N ILE A 304 -3.92 1.48 -12.33
CA ILE A 304 -2.53 1.74 -11.94
C ILE A 304 -1.85 2.44 -13.11
N ARG A 305 -1.23 3.59 -12.83
CA ARG A 305 -0.46 4.36 -13.81
C ARG A 305 0.91 4.73 -13.24
N THR A 306 1.95 4.43 -14.00
CA THR A 306 3.34 4.59 -13.59
C THR A 306 4.03 5.66 -14.43
N TYR A 307 4.85 6.47 -13.77
CA TYR A 307 5.53 7.60 -14.40
C TYR A 307 7.04 7.52 -14.14
N LEU A 308 7.85 7.67 -15.18
CA LEU A 308 9.27 7.99 -15.07
C LEU A 308 9.44 9.50 -15.20
N VAL A 309 9.90 10.19 -14.17
CA VAL A 309 10.15 11.64 -14.17
C VAL A 309 11.63 11.88 -13.90
N THR A 310 12.42 12.05 -14.96
CA THR A 310 13.88 12.03 -14.86
C THR A 310 14.52 13.32 -15.40
N ALA A 311 15.63 13.72 -14.78
CA ALA A 311 16.47 14.80 -15.26
C ALA A 311 17.23 14.44 -16.56
N ARG A 312 17.26 13.17 -16.96
CA ARG A 312 17.87 12.72 -18.22
C ARG A 312 17.23 13.42 -19.43
N SER A 313 18.03 13.61 -20.47
CA SER A 313 17.56 14.11 -21.77
C SER A 313 17.17 12.94 -22.66
N ALA A 314 15.99 13.04 -23.29
CA ALA A 314 15.52 12.03 -24.26
C ALA A 314 16.51 11.85 -25.42
N ALA A 315 17.18 12.93 -25.85
CA ALA A 315 18.04 12.92 -27.03
C ALA A 315 19.42 12.27 -26.78
N SER A 316 19.92 12.26 -25.54
CA SER A 316 21.31 11.86 -25.26
C SER A 316 21.49 10.78 -24.21
N SER A 317 20.57 10.66 -23.24
CA SER A 317 20.72 9.76 -22.07
C SER A 317 19.46 8.97 -21.73
N GLY A 318 18.32 9.26 -22.39
CA GLY A 318 17.05 8.58 -22.14
C GLY A 318 16.94 7.21 -22.79
N THR A 319 17.61 7.00 -23.93
CA THR A 319 17.50 5.75 -24.72
C THR A 319 17.90 4.52 -23.91
N ARG A 320 19.03 4.58 -23.19
CA ARG A 320 19.51 3.47 -22.33
C ARG A 320 18.52 3.14 -21.21
N ALA A 321 17.93 4.17 -20.58
CA ALA A 321 16.92 3.99 -19.54
C ALA A 321 15.66 3.28 -20.07
N LEU A 322 15.13 3.71 -21.22
CA LEU A 322 13.97 3.06 -21.84
C LEU A 322 14.27 1.63 -22.29
N LYS A 323 15.44 1.38 -22.88
CA LYS A 323 15.90 0.03 -23.26
C LYS A 323 16.04 -0.88 -22.04
N THR A 324 16.49 -0.34 -20.92
CA THR A 324 16.60 -1.06 -19.65
C THR A 324 15.23 -1.49 -19.15
N LEU A 325 14.27 -0.56 -19.03
CA LEU A 325 12.88 -0.88 -18.62
C LEU A 325 12.27 -1.96 -19.52
N ARG A 326 12.43 -1.81 -20.84
CA ARG A 326 11.96 -2.81 -21.81
C ARG A 326 12.62 -4.17 -21.62
N SER A 327 13.93 -4.23 -21.32
CA SER A 327 14.64 -5.49 -21.07
C SER A 327 14.15 -6.19 -19.80
N TRP A 328 13.66 -5.43 -18.81
CA TRP A 328 13.00 -5.97 -17.62
C TRP A 328 11.54 -6.36 -17.87
N GLY A 329 11.00 -6.11 -19.08
CA GLY A 329 9.60 -6.34 -19.40
C GLY A 329 8.65 -5.41 -18.64
N LEU A 330 9.14 -4.22 -18.27
CA LEU A 330 8.40 -3.17 -17.58
C LEU A 330 8.00 -2.08 -18.57
N GLU A 331 6.71 -1.83 -18.62
CA GLU A 331 6.10 -0.81 -19.47
C GLU A 331 5.68 0.34 -18.59
N ILE A 332 6.49 1.41 -18.56
CA ILE A 332 6.09 2.67 -17.93
C ILE A 332 5.03 3.33 -18.82
N ASP A 333 3.94 3.82 -18.22
CA ASP A 333 2.85 4.45 -18.98
C ASP A 333 3.26 5.81 -19.56
N GLU A 334 4.00 6.61 -18.78
CA GLU A 334 4.48 7.93 -19.19
C GLU A 334 5.92 8.18 -18.74
N ALA A 335 6.79 8.56 -19.69
CA ALA A 335 8.18 8.89 -19.42
C ALA A 335 8.48 10.35 -19.78
N LEU A 336 8.85 11.13 -18.77
CA LEU A 336 9.13 12.56 -18.85
C LEU A 336 10.64 12.78 -18.69
N PHE A 337 11.28 13.17 -19.78
CA PHE A 337 12.70 13.50 -19.84
C PHE A 337 12.88 15.01 -19.78
N LEU A 338 13.32 15.52 -18.64
CA LEU A 338 13.32 16.95 -18.35
C LEU A 338 14.61 17.65 -18.75
N ALA A 339 15.66 16.91 -19.13
CA ALA A 339 16.96 17.48 -19.52
C ALA A 339 17.49 18.53 -18.51
N GLY A 340 17.34 18.24 -17.21
CA GLY A 340 17.74 19.11 -16.11
C GLY A 340 16.70 20.16 -15.67
N ALA A 341 15.56 20.28 -16.35
CA ALA A 341 14.49 21.16 -15.90
C ALA A 341 13.86 20.68 -14.57
N PRO A 342 13.31 21.58 -13.73
CA PRO A 342 12.68 21.20 -12.46
C PRO A 342 11.53 20.20 -12.63
N LYS A 343 11.45 19.22 -11.73
CA LYS A 343 10.39 18.17 -11.72
C LYS A 343 9.03 18.69 -11.23
N GLY A 344 9.04 19.68 -10.33
CA GLY A 344 7.85 20.21 -9.64
C GLY A 344 6.67 20.53 -10.57
N PRO A 345 6.83 21.35 -11.63
CA PRO A 345 5.72 21.68 -12.54
C PRO A 345 5.07 20.47 -13.22
N MET A 346 5.87 19.45 -13.57
CA MET A 346 5.33 18.23 -14.18
C MET A 346 4.60 17.38 -13.14
N LEU A 347 5.13 17.28 -11.93
CA LEU A 347 4.48 16.56 -10.82
C LEU A 347 3.17 17.23 -10.40
N GLU A 348 3.11 18.56 -10.43
CA GLU A 348 1.88 19.33 -10.21
C GLU A 348 0.79 18.97 -11.23
N LYS A 349 1.18 18.73 -12.49
CA LYS A 349 0.26 18.32 -13.55
C LYS A 349 -0.16 16.86 -13.42
N ILE A 350 0.78 15.96 -13.10
CA ILE A 350 0.54 14.52 -12.95
C ILE A 350 -0.36 14.24 -11.73
N ARG A 351 -0.17 15.01 -10.64
CA ARG A 351 -0.81 14.80 -9.33
C ARG A 351 -0.67 13.35 -8.87
N PRO A 352 0.56 12.82 -8.75
CA PRO A 352 0.76 11.44 -8.33
C PRO A 352 0.36 11.29 -6.85
N HIS A 353 -0.05 10.08 -6.49
CA HIS A 353 -0.27 9.72 -5.08
C HIS A 353 1.04 9.71 -4.30
N ILE A 354 2.12 9.35 -4.98
CA ILE A 354 3.45 9.29 -4.41
C ILE A 354 4.50 9.49 -5.51
N PHE A 355 5.51 10.29 -5.21
CA PHE A 355 6.70 10.49 -6.03
C PHE A 355 7.96 10.06 -5.25
N PHE A 356 8.86 9.33 -5.89
CA PHE A 356 10.13 8.89 -5.30
C PHE A 356 11.32 9.55 -5.98
N ASP A 357 12.22 10.12 -5.18
CA ASP A 357 13.44 10.76 -5.65
C ASP A 357 14.58 10.54 -4.64
N ASP A 358 15.82 10.40 -5.10
CA ASP A 358 16.96 10.28 -4.21
C ASP A 358 17.49 11.64 -3.74
N GLN A 359 17.14 12.74 -4.41
CA GLN A 359 17.67 14.06 -4.11
C GLN A 359 16.65 14.91 -3.33
N MET A 360 17.04 15.38 -2.15
CA MET A 360 16.16 16.18 -1.29
C MET A 360 15.65 17.45 -1.98
N PHE A 361 16.47 18.10 -2.81
CA PHE A 361 16.05 19.28 -3.58
C PHE A 361 14.84 19.01 -4.49
N HIS A 362 14.77 17.82 -5.09
CA HIS A 362 13.63 17.42 -5.90
C HIS A 362 12.41 17.05 -5.06
N VAL A 363 12.62 16.43 -3.90
CA VAL A 363 11.57 16.12 -2.92
C VAL A 363 10.92 17.40 -2.39
N GLU A 364 11.73 18.36 -1.95
CA GLU A 364 11.28 19.68 -1.46
C GLU A 364 10.55 20.45 -2.56
N GLY A 365 11.14 20.54 -3.77
CA GLY A 365 10.49 21.22 -4.90
C GLY A 365 9.17 20.56 -5.34
N ALA A 366 9.01 19.25 -5.18
CA ALA A 366 7.73 18.57 -5.41
C ALA A 366 6.72 18.86 -4.29
N ALA A 367 7.18 18.90 -3.03
CA ALA A 367 6.38 19.21 -1.86
C ALA A 367 5.81 20.64 -1.90
N GLU A 368 6.60 21.62 -2.36
CA GLU A 368 6.17 23.00 -2.56
C GLU A 368 4.98 23.11 -3.54
N MET A 369 4.94 22.22 -4.53
CA MET A 369 3.85 22.13 -5.52
C MET A 369 2.66 21.30 -5.01
N GLY A 370 2.72 20.82 -3.77
CA GLY A 370 1.69 20.01 -3.11
C GLY A 370 1.67 18.54 -3.53
N THR A 371 2.78 18.02 -4.06
CA THR A 371 2.94 16.59 -4.37
C THR A 371 3.53 15.85 -3.18
N VAL A 372 2.94 14.72 -2.79
CA VAL A 372 3.52 13.81 -1.79
C VAL A 372 4.79 13.18 -2.37
N ALA A 373 5.93 13.64 -1.88
CA ALA A 373 7.25 13.23 -2.35
C ALA A 373 8.03 12.52 -1.24
N CYS A 374 8.72 11.46 -1.62
CA CYS A 374 9.45 10.58 -0.73
C CYS A 374 10.92 10.54 -1.12
N HIS A 375 11.79 10.69 -0.12
CA HIS A 375 13.23 10.63 -0.30
C HIS A 375 13.71 9.18 -0.21
N VAL A 376 14.44 8.72 -1.22
CA VAL A 376 15.11 7.42 -1.25
C VAL A 376 16.60 7.64 -0.93
N PRO A 377 17.06 7.42 0.32
CA PRO A 377 18.46 7.67 0.68
C PRO A 377 19.38 6.55 0.16
N TYR A 378 19.53 6.47 -1.17
CA TYR A 378 20.37 5.52 -1.89
C TYR A 378 21.41 6.22 -2.77
N GLY A 379 22.50 5.53 -3.07
CA GLY A 379 23.54 6.00 -3.99
C GLY A 379 24.59 6.92 -3.37
N ILE A 380 25.60 7.28 -4.17
CA ILE A 380 26.74 8.09 -3.73
C ILE A 380 26.39 9.51 -3.29
N ALA A 381 25.27 10.08 -3.79
CA ALA A 381 24.81 11.41 -3.39
C ALA A 381 24.61 11.52 -1.87
N GLN A 382 24.25 10.42 -1.22
CA GLN A 382 23.94 10.37 0.20
C GLN A 382 25.18 10.33 1.10
N LYS A 383 26.34 9.92 0.58
CA LYS A 383 27.56 9.71 1.39
C LYS A 383 28.27 11.02 1.76
N VAL A 384 27.96 12.13 1.11
CA VAL A 384 28.64 13.42 1.29
C VAL A 384 28.27 14.09 2.63
N SER A 385 27.09 13.79 3.20
CA SER A 385 26.63 14.35 4.49
C SER A 385 27.42 13.84 5.71
N ARG A 386 28.10 12.68 5.64
CA ARG A 386 28.79 12.07 6.79
C ARG A 386 30.03 12.84 7.30
N LYS A 387 30.57 13.82 6.58
CA LYS A 387 31.82 14.53 6.98
C LYS A 387 31.63 15.85 7.74
N ALA A 388 30.40 16.28 8.03
CA ALA A 388 30.13 17.57 8.68
C ALA A 388 29.89 17.54 10.20
N GLY A 389 30.01 16.38 10.86
CA GLY A 389 29.96 16.26 12.32
C GLY A 389 31.35 15.95 12.90
N LYS A 390 32.15 16.97 13.22
CA LYS A 390 33.38 16.79 14.02
C LYS A 390 33.01 16.53 15.47
N GLU A 391 33.55 15.43 16.02
CA GLU A 391 33.57 15.13 17.45
C GLU A 391 34.15 16.29 18.27
N PRO A 392 33.59 16.62 19.45
CA PRO A 392 34.24 17.52 20.38
C PRO A 392 35.45 16.80 21.01
N SER A 393 36.64 17.35 20.79
CA SER A 393 37.87 16.92 21.44
C SER A 393 37.77 17.08 22.95
N ALA A 394 38.00 16.00 23.71
CA ALA A 394 38.07 16.03 25.16
C ALA A 394 39.27 16.86 25.65
N PRO A 395 39.12 17.67 26.71
CA PRO A 395 40.23 18.42 27.28
C PRO A 395 41.17 17.49 28.06
N LYS A 396 42.48 17.74 27.90
CA LYS A 396 43.56 17.15 28.69
C LYS A 396 43.65 17.76 30.08
#